data_AF-K2CPE5-F1
#
_entry.id   AF-K2CPE5-F1
#
_cell.length_a   1.000
_cell.length_b   1.000
_cell.length_c   1.000
_cell.angle_alpha   90.00
_cell.angle_beta   90.00
_cell.angle_gamma   90.00
#
_symmetry.space_group_name_H-M   'P 1'
#
loop_
_entity.id
_entity.type
_entity.pdbx_description
1 polymer ?
#
loop_
_entity_poly.entity_id
_entity_poly.type
_entity_poly.pdbx_seq_one_letter_code
_entity_poly.pdbx_strand_id
1 'polypeptide(L)'
;MLQSSVPQKELPTLKVREKDARLFYSTPLEEAEVIISQNNRIERVIHRDLIKEKEFQVNCGESHFIVVGSDNCEREVYHFLLPSNESHLQIRLGQTIHRGEGTWSSLPHDFENYPELGFEEAFYYLLSGGTKKGIQVGRGLWDDGSAVDAIWAVEDRQFSNIPMGFHPVVGEPGVQVSYIWAYLAKKKEWEKVKR
;
A
#
# COMPACT_ATOMS: atom_id res chain seq x y z
N MET A 1 -18.38 -6.36 21.80
CA MET A 1 -16.91 -6.51 21.62
C MET A 1 -16.71 -7.22 20.30
N LEU A 2 -16.60 -6.49 19.19
CA LEU A 2 -16.35 -7.05 17.86
C LEU A 2 -14.86 -6.98 17.59
N GLN A 3 -14.12 -7.95 18.11
CA GLN A 3 -12.79 -8.27 17.60
C GLN A 3 -12.97 -9.38 16.55
N SER A 4 -13.48 -9.03 15.38
CA SER A 4 -13.26 -9.86 14.19
C SER A 4 -12.04 -9.29 13.47
N SER A 5 -10.85 -9.52 14.02
CA SER A 5 -9.63 -9.32 13.24
C SER A 5 -9.62 -10.38 12.15
N VAL A 6 -9.67 -9.95 10.88
CA VAL A 6 -9.39 -10.86 9.76
C VAL A 6 -7.96 -11.37 9.96
N PRO A 7 -7.73 -12.69 10.02
CA PRO A 7 -6.39 -13.23 10.22
C PRO A 7 -5.50 -12.82 9.04
N GLN A 8 -4.50 -12.00 9.29
CA GLN A 8 -3.50 -11.59 8.31
C GLN A 8 -2.40 -12.64 8.30
N LYS A 9 -2.41 -13.53 7.30
CA LYS A 9 -1.32 -14.50 7.08
C LYS A 9 -0.07 -13.76 6.59
N GLU A 10 1.11 -14.35 6.72
CA GLU A 10 2.27 -13.76 6.04
C GLU A 10 2.15 -13.92 4.53
N LEU A 11 2.40 -12.84 3.80
CA LEU A 11 2.57 -12.89 2.35
C LEU A 11 3.79 -13.76 1.99
N PRO A 12 3.70 -14.58 0.93
CA PRO A 12 4.73 -15.57 0.60
C PRO A 12 6.03 -14.93 0.10
N THR A 13 5.96 -13.83 -0.65
CA THR A 13 7.13 -13.19 -1.27
C THR A 13 7.41 -11.82 -0.69
N LEU A 14 6.40 -10.96 -0.57
CA LEU A 14 6.54 -9.59 -0.08
C LEU A 14 6.63 -9.61 1.44
N LYS A 15 7.82 -9.36 1.98
CA LYS A 15 8.02 -9.23 3.43
C LYS A 15 7.96 -7.76 3.82
N VAL A 16 7.18 -7.47 4.86
CA VAL A 16 7.04 -6.13 5.43
C VAL A 16 7.49 -6.13 6.87
N ARG A 17 8.26 -5.14 7.27
CA ARG A 17 8.70 -4.95 8.66
C ARG A 17 8.92 -3.48 8.98
N GLU A 18 8.72 -3.14 10.23
CA GLU A 18 9.11 -1.85 10.80
C GLU A 18 10.35 -2.06 11.70
N LYS A 19 11.35 -1.19 11.56
CA LYS A 19 12.53 -1.15 12.44
C LYS A 19 13.07 0.27 12.51
N ASP A 20 13.35 0.76 13.72
CA ASP A 20 13.95 2.08 13.97
C ASP A 20 13.20 3.23 13.27
N ALA A 21 11.86 3.20 13.31
CA ALA A 21 10.96 4.13 12.62
C ALA A 21 11.12 4.17 11.08
N ARG A 22 11.64 3.09 10.49
CA ARG A 22 11.72 2.86 9.04
C ARG A 22 10.90 1.64 8.67
N LEU A 23 10.32 1.66 7.47
CA LEU A 23 9.65 0.49 6.92
C LEU A 23 10.56 -0.18 5.90
N PHE A 24 10.50 -1.50 5.84
CA PHE A 24 11.20 -2.28 4.84
C PHE A 24 10.19 -3.16 4.13
N TYR A 25 10.21 -3.09 2.79
CA TYR A 25 9.47 -3.94 1.89
C TYR A 25 10.49 -4.72 1.08
N SER A 26 10.52 -6.04 1.21
CA SER A 26 11.55 -6.85 0.55
C SER A 26 10.98 -8.09 -0.13
N THR A 27 11.69 -8.52 -1.16
CA THR A 27 11.61 -9.85 -1.76
C THR A 27 13.00 -10.50 -1.69
N PRO A 28 13.18 -11.74 -2.14
CA PRO A 28 14.53 -12.31 -2.30
C PRO A 28 15.43 -11.54 -3.30
N LEU A 29 14.87 -10.67 -4.15
CA LEU A 29 15.55 -10.05 -5.29
C LEU A 29 15.76 -8.54 -5.14
N GLU A 30 14.99 -7.89 -4.26
CA GLU A 30 15.05 -6.45 -4.04
C GLU A 30 14.58 -6.05 -2.64
N GLU A 31 15.00 -4.87 -2.19
CA GLU A 31 14.54 -4.27 -0.94
C GLU A 31 14.24 -2.78 -1.15
N ALA A 32 13.16 -2.30 -0.56
CA ALA A 32 12.82 -0.89 -0.45
C ALA A 32 12.76 -0.49 1.03
N GLU A 33 13.66 0.42 1.43
CA GLU A 33 13.68 1.06 2.73
C GLU A 33 12.97 2.41 2.65
N VAL A 34 11.96 2.62 3.48
CA VAL A 34 11.11 3.81 3.50
C VAL A 34 11.35 4.59 4.77
N ILE A 35 11.78 5.85 4.62
CA ILE A 35 11.99 6.79 5.72
C ILE A 35 10.76 7.70 5.79
N ILE A 36 10.08 7.68 6.93
CA ILE A 36 8.89 8.48 7.19
C ILE A 36 9.27 9.67 8.04
N SER A 37 8.88 10.86 7.60
CA SER A 37 9.05 12.11 8.35
C SER A 37 8.00 12.26 9.46
N GLN A 38 8.19 13.25 10.34
CA GLN A 38 7.31 13.50 11.48
C GLN A 38 5.87 13.87 11.09
N ASN A 39 5.63 14.33 9.86
CA ASN A 39 4.30 14.73 9.38
C ASN A 39 3.56 13.59 8.65
N ASN A 40 3.95 12.33 8.88
CA ASN A 40 3.36 11.16 8.23
C ASN A 40 3.54 11.15 6.71
N ARG A 41 4.64 11.69 6.18
CA ARG A 41 4.99 11.57 4.76
C ARG A 41 6.25 10.77 4.56
N ILE A 42 6.31 10.01 3.47
CA ILE A 42 7.56 9.45 2.98
C ILE A 42 8.50 10.62 2.66
N GLU A 43 9.59 10.71 3.40
CA GLU A 43 10.67 11.65 3.14
C GLU A 43 11.52 11.16 1.97
N ARG A 44 11.79 9.84 1.97
CA ARG A 44 12.66 9.18 1.01
C ARG A 44 12.43 7.68 0.97
N VAL A 45 12.65 7.09 -0.20
CA VAL A 45 12.80 5.64 -0.40
C VAL A 45 14.21 5.35 -0.91
N ILE A 46 14.85 4.33 -0.33
CA ILE A 46 16.10 3.75 -0.81
C ILE A 46 15.77 2.36 -1.35
N HIS A 47 15.99 2.14 -2.64
CA HIS A 47 15.75 0.86 -3.30
C HIS A 47 17.06 0.17 -3.63
N ARG A 48 17.13 -1.13 -3.36
CA ARG A 48 18.28 -2.00 -3.58
C ARG A 48 17.88 -3.14 -4.51
N ASP A 49 18.54 -3.20 -5.66
CA ASP A 49 18.56 -4.36 -6.55
C ASP A 49 19.61 -5.35 -6.03
N LEU A 50 19.17 -6.46 -5.44
CA LEU A 50 20.05 -7.44 -4.81
C LEU A 50 20.72 -8.37 -5.83
N ILE A 51 20.25 -8.38 -7.08
CA ILE A 51 20.84 -9.18 -8.17
C ILE A 51 21.96 -8.42 -8.86
N LYS A 52 21.77 -7.12 -9.10
CA LYS A 52 22.76 -6.26 -9.75
C LYS A 52 23.66 -5.51 -8.77
N GLU A 53 23.40 -5.64 -7.47
CA GLU A 53 24.10 -4.91 -6.41
C GLU A 53 24.07 -3.39 -6.64
N LYS A 54 22.90 -2.88 -7.04
CA LYS A 54 22.69 -1.45 -7.30
C LYS A 54 21.74 -0.87 -6.27
N GLU A 55 22.00 0.38 -5.90
CA GLU A 55 21.12 1.16 -5.04
C GLU A 55 20.76 2.46 -5.73
N PHE A 56 19.50 2.88 -5.60
CA PHE A 56 19.09 4.23 -5.92
C PHE A 56 18.13 4.77 -4.86
N GLN A 57 17.99 6.09 -4.88
CA GLN A 57 17.22 6.82 -3.91
C GLN A 57 16.20 7.70 -4.64
N VAL A 58 15.01 7.81 -4.05
CA VAL A 58 13.97 8.74 -4.48
C VAL A 58 13.54 9.57 -3.27
N ASN A 59 13.81 10.86 -3.29
CA ASN A 59 13.33 11.81 -2.30
C ASN A 59 11.86 12.17 -2.57
N CYS A 60 11.15 12.67 -1.56
CA CYS A 60 9.75 13.07 -1.68
C CYS A 60 9.49 14.00 -2.89
N GLY A 61 10.37 14.98 -3.12
CA GLY A 61 10.26 15.93 -4.24
C GLY A 61 10.52 15.33 -5.63
N GLU A 62 11.06 14.11 -5.71
CA GLU A 62 11.35 13.39 -6.96
C GLU A 62 10.29 12.33 -7.28
N SER A 63 9.36 12.08 -6.35
CA SER A 63 8.26 11.13 -6.56
C SER A 63 7.30 11.62 -7.66
N HIS A 64 6.67 10.68 -8.36
CA HIS A 64 5.63 11.00 -9.32
C HIS A 64 4.32 11.28 -8.58
N PHE A 65 3.95 12.56 -8.51
CA PHE A 65 2.77 13.07 -7.81
C PHE A 65 1.58 13.25 -8.75
N ILE A 66 0.43 12.74 -8.32
CA ILE A 66 -0.87 12.98 -8.97
C ILE A 66 -1.98 13.19 -7.94
N VAL A 67 -3.05 13.85 -8.38
CA VAL A 67 -4.31 13.94 -7.64
C VAL A 67 -5.34 13.08 -8.37
N VAL A 68 -6.04 12.23 -7.64
CA VAL A 68 -6.99 11.26 -8.23
C VAL A 68 -8.32 11.35 -7.51
N GLY A 69 -9.41 11.09 -8.25
CA GLY A 69 -10.78 11.09 -7.73
C GLY A 69 -11.41 12.48 -7.70
N SER A 70 -12.65 12.52 -7.22
CA SER A 70 -13.42 13.73 -6.94
C SER A 70 -14.21 13.53 -5.65
N ASP A 71 -14.77 14.61 -5.13
CA ASP A 71 -15.68 14.59 -3.99
C ASP A 71 -15.09 13.85 -2.78
N ASN A 72 -15.83 12.89 -2.23
CA ASN A 72 -15.39 12.10 -1.08
C ASN A 72 -14.33 11.04 -1.44
N CYS A 73 -13.78 11.03 -2.65
CA CYS A 73 -12.72 10.12 -3.09
C CYS A 73 -11.44 10.85 -3.57
N GLU A 74 -11.39 12.18 -3.42
CA GLU A 74 -10.23 12.97 -3.84
C GLU A 74 -9.03 12.75 -2.91
N ARG A 75 -7.87 12.47 -3.50
CA ARG A 75 -6.65 12.11 -2.77
C ARG A 75 -5.40 12.46 -3.54
N GLU A 76 -4.31 12.65 -2.80
CA GLU A 76 -2.96 12.77 -3.32
C GLU A 76 -2.31 11.40 -3.37
N VAL A 77 -1.61 11.09 -4.47
CA VAL A 77 -0.86 9.85 -4.64
C VAL A 77 0.56 10.18 -5.06
N TYR A 78 1.52 9.70 -4.27
CA TYR A 78 2.96 9.85 -4.49
C TYR A 78 3.56 8.50 -4.82
N HIS A 79 4.06 8.33 -6.04
CA HIS A 79 4.68 7.09 -6.48
C HIS A 79 6.21 7.20 -6.37
N PHE A 80 6.83 6.31 -5.62
CA PHE A 80 8.27 6.30 -5.39
C PHE A 80 8.98 5.21 -6.20
N LEU A 81 8.39 4.00 -6.27
CA LEU A 81 8.91 2.91 -7.10
C LEU A 81 7.96 2.67 -8.28
N LEU A 82 8.43 3.12 -9.44
CA LEU A 82 7.73 3.07 -10.73
C LEU A 82 8.09 1.79 -11.52
N PRO A 83 7.38 1.48 -12.62
CA PRO A 83 7.75 0.39 -13.50
C PRO A 83 9.23 0.44 -13.92
N SER A 84 9.93 -0.66 -13.70
CA SER A 84 11.32 -0.89 -14.09
C SER A 84 11.41 -1.70 -15.39
N ASN A 85 12.50 -1.51 -16.15
CA ASN A 85 12.84 -2.37 -17.28
C ASN A 85 13.44 -3.71 -16.83
N GLU A 86 13.83 -3.81 -15.55
CA GLU A 86 14.36 -5.02 -14.94
C GLU A 86 13.20 -5.88 -14.43
N SER A 87 12.98 -7.05 -15.04
CA SER A 87 11.83 -7.89 -14.74
C SER A 87 11.81 -8.48 -13.32
N HIS A 88 12.96 -8.53 -12.64
CA HIS A 88 13.06 -8.98 -11.25
C HIS A 88 12.71 -7.89 -10.23
N LEU A 89 12.61 -6.61 -10.66
CA LEU A 89 12.20 -5.50 -9.82
C LEU A 89 10.68 -5.30 -9.91
N GLN A 90 9.98 -6.02 -9.04
CA GLN A 90 8.54 -6.18 -9.01
C GLN A 90 7.85 -5.28 -7.98
N ILE A 91 8.55 -4.77 -6.97
CA ILE A 91 7.97 -3.85 -5.99
C ILE A 91 7.55 -2.57 -6.68
N ARG A 92 6.30 -2.19 -6.44
CA ARG A 92 5.76 -0.85 -6.65
C ARG A 92 5.42 -0.30 -5.29
N LEU A 93 5.74 0.97 -5.06
CA LEU A 93 5.62 1.57 -3.74
C LEU A 93 5.26 3.03 -3.85
N GLY A 94 4.32 3.44 -3.00
CA GLY A 94 3.91 4.82 -2.91
C GLY A 94 3.14 5.12 -1.64
N GLN A 95 2.67 6.37 -1.58
CA GLN A 95 1.85 6.85 -0.48
C GLN A 95 0.59 7.49 -1.05
N THR A 96 -0.56 7.14 -0.46
CA THR A 96 -1.83 7.80 -0.72
C THR A 96 -2.22 8.63 0.50
N ILE A 97 -2.62 9.88 0.29
CA ILE A 97 -3.05 10.81 1.34
C ILE A 97 -4.44 11.32 0.97
N HIS A 98 -5.42 11.06 1.84
CA HIS A 98 -6.77 11.57 1.70
C HIS A 98 -6.78 13.09 1.88
N ARG A 99 -7.50 13.82 1.02
CA ARG A 99 -7.59 15.29 1.15
C ARG A 99 -8.59 15.73 2.22
N GLY A 100 -9.50 14.85 2.63
CA GLY A 100 -10.48 15.13 3.68
C GLY A 100 -10.47 14.07 4.78
N GLU A 101 -11.30 14.31 5.79
CA GLU A 101 -11.69 13.32 6.78
C GLU A 101 -12.95 12.59 6.28
N GLY A 102 -13.06 11.29 6.56
CA GLY A 102 -14.20 10.48 6.10
C GLY A 102 -14.27 10.29 4.57
N THR A 103 -13.18 10.56 3.85
CA THR A 103 -13.04 10.26 2.42
C THR A 103 -12.62 8.81 2.19
N TRP A 104 -12.78 8.32 0.97
CA TRP A 104 -12.53 6.95 0.56
C TRP A 104 -11.39 6.89 -0.46
N SER A 105 -10.61 5.81 -0.42
CA SER A 105 -9.61 5.50 -1.46
C SER A 105 -9.51 4.01 -1.69
N SER A 106 -8.54 3.60 -2.52
CA SER A 106 -8.31 2.19 -2.87
C SER A 106 -9.51 1.50 -3.52
N LEU A 107 -10.20 2.26 -4.36
CA LEU A 107 -11.17 1.70 -5.30
C LEU A 107 -10.42 0.84 -6.33
N PRO A 108 -11.00 -0.29 -6.77
CA PRO A 108 -10.30 -1.27 -7.58
C PRO A 108 -9.88 -0.71 -8.94
N HIS A 109 -8.71 -1.12 -9.40
CA HIS A 109 -8.28 -1.01 -10.78
C HIS A 109 -8.99 -2.05 -11.66
N ASP A 110 -9.02 -1.83 -12.98
CA ASP A 110 -9.74 -2.70 -13.93
C ASP A 110 -9.41 -4.19 -13.74
N PHE A 111 -8.11 -4.52 -13.59
CA PHE A 111 -7.66 -5.91 -13.43
C PHE A 111 -8.08 -6.53 -12.09
N GLU A 112 -8.27 -5.71 -11.05
CA GLU A 112 -8.69 -6.19 -9.72
C GLU A 112 -10.16 -6.60 -9.69
N ASN A 113 -10.96 -6.18 -10.69
CA ASN A 113 -12.32 -6.70 -10.87
C ASN A 113 -12.35 -8.16 -11.36
N TYR A 114 -11.19 -8.72 -11.72
CA TYR A 114 -11.02 -10.12 -12.11
C TYR A 114 -9.93 -10.76 -11.26
N PRO A 115 -10.19 -11.04 -9.96
CA PRO A 115 -9.17 -11.52 -9.03
C PRO A 115 -8.44 -12.78 -9.50
N GLU A 116 -7.12 -12.76 -9.35
CA GLU A 116 -6.23 -13.86 -9.70
C GLU A 116 -5.40 -14.31 -8.50
N LEU A 117 -4.95 -15.57 -8.53
CA LEU A 117 -4.09 -16.14 -7.48
C LEU A 117 -2.72 -15.45 -7.46
N GLY A 118 -2.19 -15.23 -6.24
CA GLY A 118 -0.80 -14.85 -6.02
C GLY A 118 -0.49 -13.35 -6.10
N PHE A 119 -1.50 -12.49 -6.16
CA PHE A 119 -1.31 -11.04 -6.00
C PHE A 119 -0.97 -10.73 -4.54
N GLU A 120 0.07 -9.94 -4.31
CA GLU A 120 0.55 -9.59 -2.97
C GLU A 120 0.61 -8.07 -2.84
N GLU A 121 -0.12 -7.53 -1.87
CA GLU A 121 -0.14 -6.10 -1.54
C GLU A 121 -0.25 -5.91 -0.03
N ALA A 122 0.44 -4.90 0.48
CA ALA A 122 0.42 -4.53 1.88
C ALA A 122 0.29 -3.01 2.05
N PHE A 123 -0.53 -2.61 3.02
CA PHE A 123 -0.66 -1.23 3.49
C PHE A 123 -0.04 -1.07 4.87
N TYR A 124 0.59 0.08 5.09
CA TYR A 124 0.96 0.60 6.40
C TYR A 124 0.21 1.91 6.64
N TYR A 125 -0.67 1.91 7.64
CA TYR A 125 -1.55 3.06 7.89
C TYR A 125 -0.86 4.16 8.70
N LEU A 126 -1.08 5.40 8.25
CA LEU A 126 -0.62 6.63 8.85
C LEU A 126 -1.85 7.50 9.13
N LEU A 127 -2.46 7.32 10.29
CA LEU A 127 -3.74 7.94 10.62
C LEU A 127 -3.53 9.15 11.54
N SER A 128 -4.15 10.27 11.19
CA SER A 128 -4.08 11.53 11.95
C SER A 128 -5.48 12.02 12.30
N GLY A 129 -5.57 12.79 13.40
CA GLY A 129 -6.86 13.27 13.92
C GLY A 129 -7.69 12.18 14.61
N GLY A 130 -8.79 12.62 15.22
CA GLY A 130 -9.84 11.75 15.78
C GLY A 130 -9.33 10.58 16.63
N THR A 131 -9.95 9.42 16.42
CA THR A 131 -9.64 8.16 17.11
C THR A 131 -8.39 7.46 16.57
N LYS A 132 -7.86 7.92 15.43
CA LYS A 132 -6.82 7.24 14.66
C LYS A 132 -7.17 5.79 14.30
N LYS A 133 -8.44 5.55 14.02
CA LYS A 133 -8.94 4.27 13.52
C LYS A 133 -9.68 4.45 12.20
N GLY A 134 -9.72 3.39 11.43
CA GLY A 134 -10.42 3.34 10.15
C GLY A 134 -11.05 1.98 9.91
N ILE A 135 -11.66 1.88 8.74
CA ILE A 135 -12.38 0.70 8.28
C ILE A 135 -11.81 0.34 6.91
N GLN A 136 -11.34 -0.89 6.79
CA GLN A 136 -10.89 -1.49 5.55
C GLN A 136 -11.94 -2.51 5.10
N VAL A 137 -12.37 -2.40 3.84
CA VAL A 137 -13.22 -3.40 3.19
C VAL A 137 -12.31 -4.31 2.35
N GLY A 138 -12.65 -5.58 2.22
CA GLY A 138 -11.96 -6.49 1.31
C GLY A 138 -12.94 -7.50 0.72
N ARG A 139 -13.12 -7.46 -0.61
CA ARG A 139 -13.93 -8.40 -1.37
C ARG A 139 -13.16 -8.91 -2.58
N GLY A 140 -12.80 -10.18 -2.60
CA GLY A 140 -11.98 -10.74 -3.67
C GLY A 140 -11.20 -11.97 -3.20
N LEU A 141 -9.92 -12.04 -3.54
CA LEU A 141 -9.04 -13.17 -3.24
C LEU A 141 -7.79 -12.71 -2.47
N TRP A 142 -7.41 -13.48 -1.45
CA TRP A 142 -6.08 -13.42 -0.86
C TRP A 142 -5.03 -14.01 -1.81
N ASP A 143 -3.75 -13.82 -1.48
CA ASP A 143 -2.62 -14.33 -2.28
C ASP A 143 -2.67 -15.86 -2.46
N ASP A 144 -3.18 -16.58 -1.46
CA ASP A 144 -3.34 -18.04 -1.48
C ASP A 144 -4.61 -18.52 -2.21
N GLY A 145 -5.40 -17.58 -2.76
CA GLY A 145 -6.61 -17.86 -3.53
C GLY A 145 -7.84 -18.11 -2.67
N SER A 146 -7.74 -18.00 -1.34
CA SER A 146 -8.92 -18.04 -0.49
C SER A 146 -9.76 -16.76 -0.68
N ALA A 147 -11.07 -16.94 -0.78
CA ALA A 147 -11.99 -15.83 -0.99
C ALA A 147 -12.18 -15.02 0.29
N VAL A 148 -12.47 -13.73 0.12
CA VAL A 148 -12.82 -12.81 1.20
C VAL A 148 -14.00 -11.94 0.81
N ASP A 149 -14.92 -11.75 1.75
CA ASP A 149 -15.89 -10.66 1.79
C ASP A 149 -16.01 -10.24 3.25
N ALA A 150 -15.19 -9.27 3.65
CA ALA A 150 -15.04 -8.88 5.03
C ALA A 150 -14.77 -7.39 5.19
N ILE A 151 -15.03 -6.91 6.40
CA ILE A 151 -14.71 -5.56 6.85
C ILE A 151 -13.94 -5.71 8.15
N TRP A 152 -12.84 -4.96 8.29
CA TRP A 152 -12.04 -4.96 9.51
C TRP A 152 -11.62 -3.56 9.91
N ALA A 153 -11.37 -3.39 11.22
CA ALA A 153 -10.81 -2.17 11.76
C ALA A 153 -9.31 -2.11 11.46
N VAL A 154 -8.80 -0.90 11.23
CA VAL A 154 -7.38 -0.60 11.07
C VAL A 154 -7.00 0.54 12.00
N GLU A 155 -5.76 0.53 12.49
CA GLU A 155 -5.24 1.52 13.44
C GLU A 155 -3.96 2.19 12.90
N ASP A 156 -3.63 3.37 13.43
CA ASP A 156 -2.37 4.07 13.12
C ASP A 156 -1.17 3.16 13.37
N ARG A 157 -0.19 3.19 12.45
CA ARG A 157 1.04 2.39 12.49
C ARG A 157 0.83 0.87 12.41
N GLN A 158 -0.27 0.45 11.79
CA GLN A 158 -0.56 -0.97 11.59
C GLN A 158 -0.30 -1.41 10.14
N PHE A 159 0.21 -2.63 9.96
CA PHE A 159 0.23 -3.30 8.66
C PHE A 159 -1.08 -4.06 8.39
N SER A 160 -1.47 -4.14 7.13
CA SER A 160 -2.47 -5.10 6.65
C SER A 160 -2.09 -5.58 5.27
N ASN A 161 -2.29 -6.87 5.00
CA ASN A 161 -2.33 -7.35 3.63
C ASN A 161 -3.68 -7.01 3.02
N ILE A 162 -3.64 -6.81 1.72
CA ILE A 162 -4.78 -6.35 0.95
C ILE A 162 -5.10 -7.43 -0.10
N PRO A 163 -6.35 -7.91 -0.15
CA PRO A 163 -6.74 -8.90 -1.13
C PRO A 163 -6.85 -8.23 -2.50
N MET A 164 -6.58 -9.00 -3.56
CA MET A 164 -6.93 -8.57 -4.91
C MET A 164 -8.45 -8.55 -5.06
N GLY A 165 -9.01 -7.43 -5.49
CA GLY A 165 -10.45 -7.24 -5.53
C GLY A 165 -10.88 -5.83 -5.15
N PHE A 166 -12.10 -5.68 -4.66
CA PHE A 166 -12.60 -4.43 -4.11
C PHE A 166 -12.12 -4.25 -2.67
N HIS A 167 -11.21 -3.31 -2.43
CA HIS A 167 -10.56 -3.14 -1.12
C HIS A 167 -10.44 -1.67 -0.65
N PRO A 168 -11.53 -0.89 -0.62
CA PRO A 168 -11.43 0.51 -0.21
C PRO A 168 -11.22 0.69 1.31
N VAL A 169 -10.70 1.87 1.66
CA VAL A 169 -10.42 2.27 3.04
C VAL A 169 -11.00 3.65 3.35
N VAL A 170 -11.48 3.83 4.59
CA VAL A 170 -12.01 5.09 5.14
C VAL A 170 -11.63 5.27 6.61
N GLY A 171 -11.50 6.51 7.07
CA GLY A 171 -11.28 6.84 8.48
C GLY A 171 -12.58 6.93 9.29
N GLU A 172 -12.51 6.71 10.60
CA GLU A 172 -13.59 7.10 11.52
C GLU A 172 -13.79 8.64 11.49
N PRO A 173 -14.91 9.17 12.01
CA PRO A 173 -15.14 10.62 12.04
C PRO A 173 -13.97 11.39 12.67
N GLY A 174 -13.50 12.44 11.98
CA GLY A 174 -12.35 13.23 12.43
C GLY A 174 -10.98 12.63 12.10
N VAL A 175 -10.93 11.47 11.41
CA VAL A 175 -9.68 10.81 11.03
C VAL A 175 -9.38 11.06 9.55
N GLN A 176 -8.20 11.60 9.28
CA GLN A 176 -7.63 11.66 7.94
C GLN A 176 -6.80 10.40 7.70
N VAL A 177 -7.04 9.73 6.58
CA VAL A 177 -6.33 8.52 6.20
C VAL A 177 -5.16 8.84 5.29
N SER A 178 -3.98 8.39 5.67
CA SER A 178 -2.85 8.22 4.79
C SER A 178 -2.34 6.79 4.94
N TYR A 179 -1.77 6.22 3.88
CA TYR A 179 -1.15 4.90 3.95
C TYR A 179 -0.04 4.76 2.92
N ILE A 180 1.00 4.04 3.32
CA ILE A 180 2.06 3.60 2.43
C ILE A 180 1.65 2.24 1.90
N TRP A 181 1.60 2.11 0.57
CA TRP A 181 1.23 0.89 -0.11
C TRP A 181 2.43 0.32 -0.84
N ALA A 182 2.53 -1.01 -0.86
CA ALA A 182 3.43 -1.72 -1.73
C ALA A 182 2.78 -2.99 -2.27
N TYR A 183 2.97 -3.26 -3.56
CA TYR A 183 2.52 -4.50 -4.19
C TYR A 183 3.58 -5.06 -5.12
N LEU A 184 3.42 -6.34 -5.51
CA LEU A 184 4.29 -7.00 -6.47
C LEU A 184 3.65 -7.05 -7.85
N ALA A 185 4.22 -6.34 -8.82
CA ALA A 185 3.83 -6.38 -10.23
C ALA A 185 4.41 -7.63 -10.93
N LYS A 186 4.03 -8.83 -10.47
CA LYS A 186 4.52 -10.12 -11.01
C LYS A 186 4.08 -10.38 -12.45
N LYS A 187 2.96 -9.79 -12.85
CA LYS A 187 2.41 -9.82 -14.20
C LYS A 187 2.28 -8.39 -14.73
N LYS A 188 2.38 -8.24 -16.05
CA LYS A 188 2.34 -6.91 -16.69
C LYS A 188 0.98 -6.23 -16.50
N GLU A 189 -0.09 -7.02 -16.48
CA GLU A 189 -1.47 -6.60 -16.27
C GLU A 189 -1.75 -6.11 -14.84
N TRP A 190 -0.90 -6.44 -13.86
CA TRP A 190 -1.05 -6.02 -12.46
C TRP A 190 -0.44 -4.64 -12.17
N GLU A 191 -0.11 -3.88 -13.22
CA GLU A 191 0.48 -2.57 -13.08
C GLU A 191 -0.59 -1.50 -12.78
N LYS A 192 -0.64 -1.04 -11.52
CA LYS A 192 -1.47 0.10 -11.08
C LYS A 192 -0.85 1.43 -11.47
N VAL A 193 0.48 1.50 -11.52
CA VAL A 193 1.22 2.76 -11.68
C VAL A 193 1.56 3.02 -13.14
N LYS A 194 1.00 4.10 -13.68
CA LYS A 194 1.31 4.59 -15.03
C LYS A 194 2.30 5.76 -14.92
N ARG A 195 3.28 5.80 -15.83
CA ARG A 195 4.20 6.94 -15.96
C ARG A 195 3.53 8.13 -16.63
#